data_AF-A0A3M7SIF5-F1
#
_entry.id   AF-A0A3M7SIF5-F1
#
_cell.length_a   1.000
_cell.length_b   1.000
_cell.length_c   1.000
_cell.angle_alpha   90.00
_cell.angle_beta   90.00
_cell.angle_gamma   90.00
#
_symmetry.space_group_name_H-M   'P 1'
#
loop_
_entity.id
_entity.type
_entity.pdbx_description
1 polymer ?
#
loop_
_entity_poly.entity_id
_entity_poly.type
_entity_poly.pdbx_seq_one_letter_code
_entity_poly.pdbx_strand_id
1 'polypeptide(L)'
;NLFEKKMSFLFRKALGRIATPVSRRSIATTPAKRSGSDPLIGHVEQEANPGSNIPFNIQNRYKLAALMIFYFGSAFAAPFLVVRHQLLKKNS
;
A
#
# COMPACT_ATOMS: atom_id res chain seq x y z
N ASN A 1 -37.98 -27.75 -36.55
CA ASN A 1 -38.45 -26.34 -36.58
C ASN A 1 -37.33 -25.38 -36.21
N LEU A 2 -36.89 -24.56 -37.17
CA LEU A 2 -35.77 -23.61 -37.03
C LEU A 2 -36.07 -22.47 -36.04
N PHE A 3 -37.35 -22.14 -35.89
CA PHE A 3 -37.87 -21.07 -35.03
C PHE A 3 -37.59 -21.34 -33.54
N GLU A 4 -37.86 -22.55 -33.07
CA GLU A 4 -37.59 -23.02 -31.70
C GLU A 4 -36.10 -22.90 -31.31
N LYS A 5 -35.20 -23.25 -32.23
CA LYS A 5 -33.75 -23.15 -32.01
C LYS A 5 -33.28 -21.70 -31.92
N LYS A 6 -33.86 -20.79 -32.72
CA LYS A 6 -33.56 -19.36 -32.64
C LYS A 6 -34.07 -18.76 -31.32
N MET A 7 -35.27 -19.12 -30.89
CA MET A 7 -35.86 -18.60 -29.65
C MET A 7 -35.11 -19.09 -28.40
N SER A 8 -34.69 -20.37 -28.34
CA SER A 8 -33.91 -20.86 -27.21
C SER A 8 -32.49 -20.28 -27.15
N PHE A 9 -31.88 -19.97 -28.30
CA PHE A 9 -30.60 -19.29 -28.38
C PHE A 9 -30.69 -17.84 -27.89
N LEU A 10 -31.75 -17.12 -28.29
CA LEU A 10 -32.01 -15.76 -27.82
C LEU A 10 -32.31 -15.72 -26.31
N PHE A 11 -33.09 -16.67 -25.80
CA PHE A 11 -33.42 -16.78 -24.37
C PHE A 11 -32.17 -17.05 -23.51
N ARG A 12 -31.29 -17.97 -23.92
CA ARG A 12 -30.01 -18.23 -23.23
C ARG A 12 -29.07 -17.01 -23.28
N LYS A 13 -29.05 -16.27 -24.38
CA LYS A 13 -28.25 -15.04 -24.53
C LYS A 13 -28.78 -13.88 -23.68
N ALA A 14 -30.09 -13.81 -23.46
CA ALA A 14 -30.73 -12.82 -22.60
C ALA A 14 -30.48 -13.11 -21.11
N LEU A 15 -30.61 -14.37 -20.68
CA LEU A 15 -30.38 -14.76 -19.28
C LEU A 15 -28.90 -14.68 -18.86
N GLY A 16 -27.97 -14.94 -19.78
CA GLY A 16 -26.52 -14.84 -19.52
C GLY A 16 -26.02 -13.40 -19.25
N ARG A 17 -26.84 -12.36 -19.48
CA ARG A 17 -26.48 -10.95 -19.22
C ARG A 17 -26.89 -10.44 -17.84
N ILE A 18 -27.66 -11.21 -17.07
CA ILE A 18 -28.19 -10.78 -15.76
C ILE A 18 -27.42 -11.42 -14.58
N ALA A 19 -26.65 -12.48 -14.82
CA ALA A 19 -25.97 -13.24 -13.76
C ALA A 19 -24.46 -12.99 -13.69
N THR A 20 -24.05 -11.77 -13.37
CA THR A 20 -22.79 -11.58 -12.62
C THR A 20 -22.96 -10.42 -11.63
N PRO A 21 -23.19 -10.66 -10.34
CA PRO A 21 -22.98 -9.63 -9.33
C PRO A 21 -21.48 -9.43 -9.15
N VAL A 22 -20.84 -8.69 -10.06
CA VAL A 22 -19.45 -8.24 -9.88
C VAL A 22 -19.48 -7.10 -8.86
N SER A 23 -19.55 -7.46 -7.59
CA SER A 23 -19.15 -6.59 -6.49
C SER A 23 -17.63 -6.39 -6.61
N ARG A 24 -17.21 -5.46 -7.47
CA ARG A 24 -15.86 -4.90 -7.45
C ARG A 24 -15.91 -3.56 -6.75
N ARG A 25 -15.99 -3.58 -5.41
CA ARG A 25 -15.46 -2.46 -4.62
C ARG A 25 -13.96 -2.70 -4.47
N SER A 26 -13.18 -2.33 -5.47
CA SER A 26 -11.74 -2.25 -5.32
C SER A 26 -11.42 -0.90 -4.67
N ILE A 27 -11.09 -0.89 -3.38
CA ILE A 27 -10.27 0.19 -2.80
C ILE A 27 -8.83 -0.06 -3.25
N ALA A 28 -8.61 0.01 -4.56
CA ALA A 28 -7.31 -0.12 -5.18
C ALA A 28 -7.21 1.05 -6.14
N THR A 29 -6.62 2.14 -5.66
CA THR A 29 -6.18 3.24 -6.51
C THR A 29 -5.11 2.65 -7.42
N THR A 30 -5.51 2.18 -8.58
CA THR A 30 -4.56 1.73 -9.59
C THR A 30 -3.70 2.95 -9.91
N PRO A 31 -2.36 2.90 -9.72
CA PRO A 31 -1.53 3.96 -10.25
C PRO A 31 -1.72 3.91 -11.76
N ALA A 32 -2.44 4.90 -12.31
CA ALA A 32 -2.60 5.05 -13.74
C ALA A 32 -1.19 5.22 -14.32
N LYS A 33 -0.63 4.15 -14.91
CA LYS A 33 0.57 4.24 -15.73
C LYS A 33 0.22 5.07 -16.95
N ARG A 34 0.40 6.39 -16.85
CA ARG A 34 0.39 7.30 -17.99
C ARG A 34 1.66 7.00 -18.79
N SER A 35 1.48 6.18 -19.82
CA SER A 35 2.45 5.96 -20.89
C SER A 35 2.74 7.30 -21.59
N GLY A 36 3.99 7.74 -21.62
CA GLY A 36 4.40 8.90 -22.40
C GLY A 36 5.75 9.43 -21.96
N SER A 37 6.72 9.43 -22.87
CA SER A 37 8.12 9.80 -22.74
C SER A 37 8.38 11.31 -22.55
N ASP A 38 7.72 11.96 -21.60
CA ASP A 38 7.92 13.40 -21.34
C ASP A 38 9.12 13.64 -20.40
N PRO A 39 10.14 14.45 -20.76
CA PRO A 39 11.32 14.71 -19.91
C PRO A 39 11.02 15.44 -18.60
N LEU A 40 9.78 15.91 -18.40
CA LEU A 40 9.29 16.52 -17.16
C LEU A 40 8.83 15.47 -16.12
N ILE A 41 8.92 14.17 -16.46
CA ILE A 41 8.50 13.00 -15.66
C ILE A 41 9.59 12.49 -14.70
N GLY A 42 10.74 13.18 -14.56
CA GLY A 42 11.76 12.79 -13.58
C GLY A 42 11.26 12.73 -12.13
N HIS A 43 10.23 13.52 -11.79
CA HIS A 43 9.66 13.56 -10.43
C HIS A 43 8.52 12.56 -10.18
N VAL A 44 7.88 12.04 -11.24
CA VAL A 44 6.72 11.14 -11.08
C VAL A 44 7.14 9.70 -10.84
N GLU A 45 8.32 9.28 -11.34
CA GLU A 45 8.82 7.93 -11.10
C GLU A 45 9.16 7.68 -9.62
N GLN A 46 9.58 8.73 -8.90
CA GLN A 46 9.84 8.64 -7.47
C GLN A 46 8.54 8.37 -6.70
N GLU A 47 7.40 8.95 -7.11
CA GLU A 47 6.09 8.70 -6.49
C GLU A 47 5.49 7.34 -6.85
N ALA A 48 5.88 6.73 -7.97
CA ALA A 48 5.28 5.49 -8.45
C ALA A 48 5.64 4.26 -7.60
N ASN A 49 6.74 4.31 -6.84
CA ASN A 49 7.16 3.20 -5.98
C ASN A 49 6.65 3.40 -4.53
N PRO A 50 5.79 2.49 -4.01
CA PRO A 50 5.31 2.56 -2.64
C PRO A 50 6.48 2.64 -1.64
N GLY A 51 6.49 3.68 -0.82
CA GLY A 51 7.53 3.90 0.19
C GLY A 51 8.68 4.81 -0.23
N SER A 52 8.69 5.34 -1.45
CA SER A 52 9.64 6.38 -1.87
C SER A 52 9.35 7.77 -1.29
N ASN A 53 8.16 7.96 -0.71
CA ASN A 53 7.71 9.24 -0.14
C ASN A 53 8.13 9.46 1.32
N ILE A 54 8.82 8.50 1.94
CA ILE A 54 9.24 8.58 3.34
C ILE A 54 10.76 8.55 3.45
N PRO A 55 11.34 9.22 4.47
CA PRO A 55 12.79 9.46 4.57
C PRO A 55 13.59 8.23 5.01
N PHE A 56 13.04 7.02 4.89
CA PHE A 56 13.71 5.78 5.26
C PHE A 56 13.45 4.69 4.23
N ASN A 57 14.46 3.87 3.98
CA ASN A 57 14.41 2.82 2.97
C ASN A 57 13.59 1.61 3.48
N ILE A 58 12.54 1.23 2.74
CA ILE A 58 11.65 0.10 3.07
C ILE A 58 12.06 -1.20 2.34
N GLN A 59 12.94 -1.13 1.34
CA GLN A 59 13.30 -2.28 0.49
C GLN A 59 13.99 -3.40 1.28
N ASN A 60 14.75 -3.07 2.33
CA ASN A 60 15.40 -4.06 3.19
C ASN A 60 14.69 -4.16 4.54
N ARG A 61 13.92 -5.23 4.73
CA ARG A 61 13.16 -5.52 5.96
C ARG A 61 14.01 -5.56 7.23
N TYR A 62 15.26 -6.04 7.16
CA TYR A 62 16.14 -6.15 8.33
C TYR A 62 16.69 -4.78 8.74
N LYS A 63 17.11 -3.97 7.77
CA LYS A 63 17.55 -2.59 8.03
C LYS A 63 16.41 -1.73 8.57
N LEU A 64 15.21 -1.87 7.99
CA LEU A 64 14.03 -1.17 8.46
C LEU A 64 13.69 -1.56 9.91
N ALA A 65 13.65 -2.84 10.23
CA ALA A 65 13.37 -3.32 11.58
C ALA A 65 14.40 -2.79 12.59
N ALA A 66 15.69 -2.85 12.25
CA ALA A 66 16.74 -2.29 13.10
C ALA A 66 16.54 -0.78 13.33
N LEU A 67 16.28 -0.01 12.28
CA LEU A 67 16.00 1.43 12.40
C LEU A 67 14.79 1.73 13.30
N MET A 68 13.71 0.97 13.16
CA MET A 68 12.52 1.15 14.01
C MET A 68 12.80 0.82 15.48
N ILE A 69 13.52 -0.28 15.75
CA ILE A 69 13.91 -0.65 17.11
C ILE A 69 14.79 0.43 17.73
N PHE A 70 15.79 0.93 17.01
CA PHE A 70 16.64 2.01 17.51
C PHE A 70 15.87 3.32 17.71
N TYR A 71 15.02 3.70 16.77
CA TYR A 71 14.25 4.94 16.85
C TYR A 71 13.29 4.93 18.04
N PHE A 72 12.41 3.93 18.13
CA PHE A 72 11.45 3.83 19.23
C PHE A 72 12.11 3.43 20.55
N GLY A 73 13.08 2.52 20.51
CA GLY A 73 13.80 2.06 21.70
C GLY A 73 14.60 3.19 22.35
N SER A 74 15.25 4.06 21.58
CA SER A 74 15.96 5.22 22.11
C SER A 74 15.01 6.27 22.68
N ALA A 75 13.92 6.58 21.97
CA ALA A 75 12.91 7.50 22.45
C ALA A 75 12.27 7.02 23.76
N PHE A 76 11.98 5.72 23.86
CA PHE A 76 11.43 5.12 25.06
C PHE A 76 12.43 5.06 26.21
N ALA A 77 13.71 4.77 25.92
CA ALA A 77 14.76 4.70 26.95
C ALA A 77 15.14 6.07 27.53
N ALA A 78 15.01 7.15 26.76
CA ALA A 78 15.41 8.50 27.16
C ALA A 78 14.88 8.97 28.54
N PRO A 79 13.57 8.93 28.83
CA PRO A 79 13.06 9.35 30.15
C PRO A 79 13.61 8.50 31.31
N PHE A 80 13.79 7.19 31.11
CA PHE A 80 14.34 6.32 32.16
C PHE A 80 15.81 6.60 32.44
N LEU A 81 16.59 6.92 31.41
CA LEU A 81 17.99 7.32 31.58
C LEU A 81 18.11 8.64 32.33
N VAL A 82 17.22 9.60 32.05
CA VAL A 82 17.16 10.87 32.79
C VAL A 82 16.80 10.63 34.25
N VAL A 83 15.76 9.83 34.54
CA VAL A 83 15.38 9.50 35.92
C VAL A 83 16.52 8.78 36.65
N ARG A 84 17.16 7.79 36.02
CA ARG A 84 18.33 7.10 36.59
C ARG A 84 19.44 8.09 36.91
N HIS A 85 19.72 9.03 36.01
CA HIS A 85 20.72 10.06 36.25
C HIS A 85 20.38 10.93 37.46
N GLN A 86 19.11 11.36 37.59
CA GLN A 86 18.67 12.18 38.72
C GLN A 86 18.69 11.44 40.05
N LEU A 87 18.35 10.15 40.07
CA LEU A 87 18.40 9.33 41.27
C LEU A 87 19.83 9.12 41.77
N LEU A 88 20.79 8.91 40.85
CA LEU A 88 22.20 8.72 41.21
C LEU A 88 22.86 10.02 41.68
N LYS A 89 22.40 11.18 41.20
CA LYS A 89 22.92 12.50 41.59
C LYS A 89 22.61 12.91 43.04
N LYS A 90 21.50 12.42 43.63
CA LYS A 90 21.11 12.75 45.02
C LYS A 90 21.90 11.96 46.07
N ASN A 91 22.56 10.87 45.66
CA ASN A 91 23.21 9.92 46.56
C ASN A 91 24.74 10.12 46.63
N SER A 92 25.26 11.27 46.21
CA SER A 92 26.67 11.68 46.30
C SER A 92 26.79 13.01 47.01
#